data_AF-A0A5N3UML6-F1
#
_entry.id   AF-A0A5N3UML6-F1
#
_cell.length_a   1.000
_cell.length_b   1.000
_cell.length_c   1.000
_cell.angle_alpha   90.00
_cell.angle_beta   90.00
_cell.angle_gamma   90.00
#
_symmetry.space_group_name_H-M   'P 1'
#
loop_
_entity.id
_entity.type
_entity.pdbx_description
1 polymer ?
#
loop_
_entity_poly.entity_id
_entity_poly.type
_entity_poly.pdbx_seq_one_letter_code
_entity_poly.pdbx_strand_id
1 'polypeptide(L)'
;MGIPDHLTCLLRNLYAGQEATVRTGHGTTDWFHLGKGLRQGYRVSPCLFNLYAEYIMRNTGLEEAQAGIKIAGRNINNLRYADDTTLMAESEEELKSLLMKVKEESQNAGLKLNIQKTKIMASSPITSWQIHGETVETVADFILGGSKITADGDCSHEIKRRSLLGRKPAKVHLVKAMVFPVVMYGCESWT
;
A
#
# COMPACT_ATOMS: atom_id res chain seq x y z
N MET A 1 24.98 4.36 -3.56
CA MET A 1 24.26 3.78 -2.39
C MET A 1 25.18 3.23 -1.30
N GLY A 2 26.52 3.26 -1.41
CA GLY A 2 27.39 2.83 -0.31
C GLY A 2 27.27 1.36 0.11
N ILE A 3 26.58 0.53 -0.70
CA ILE A 3 26.43 -0.90 -0.45
C ILE A 3 27.67 -1.62 -0.98
N PRO A 4 28.33 -2.48 -0.19
CA PRO A 4 29.46 -3.26 -0.64
C PRO A 4 29.16 -4.14 -1.86
N ASP A 5 30.06 -4.17 -2.84
CA ASP A 5 29.87 -4.87 -4.12
C ASP A 5 29.58 -6.37 -3.96
N HIS A 6 30.18 -7.02 -2.95
CA HIS A 6 29.96 -8.44 -2.69
C HIS A 6 28.50 -8.74 -2.32
N LEU A 7 27.81 -7.83 -1.62
CA LEU A 7 26.39 -7.98 -1.28
C LEU A 7 25.51 -7.79 -2.51
N THR A 8 25.81 -6.79 -3.35
CA THR A 8 25.11 -6.60 -4.62
C THR A 8 25.29 -7.79 -5.55
N CYS A 9 26.49 -8.37 -5.60
CA CYS A 9 26.78 -9.59 -6.35
C CYS A 9 25.96 -10.78 -5.81
N LEU A 10 25.94 -10.98 -4.49
CA LEU A 10 25.14 -12.04 -3.86
C LEU A 10 23.65 -11.92 -4.19
N LEU A 11 23.08 -10.71 -4.08
CA LEU A 11 21.68 -10.45 -4.43
C LEU A 11 21.43 -10.68 -5.92
N ARG A 12 22.30 -10.20 -6.80
CA ARG A 12 22.18 -10.44 -8.25
C ARG A 12 22.19 -11.92 -8.56
N ASN A 13 23.10 -12.70 -7.97
CA ASN A 13 23.20 -14.13 -8.17
C ASN A 13 21.98 -14.88 -7.59
N LEU A 14 21.37 -14.37 -6.52
CA LEU A 14 20.13 -14.94 -5.99
C LEU A 14 19.00 -14.86 -7.02
N TYR A 15 18.92 -13.78 -7.81
CA TYR A 15 17.86 -13.52 -8.80
C TYR A 15 18.20 -13.90 -10.25
N ALA A 16 19.47 -14.12 -10.59
CA ALA A 16 19.88 -14.49 -11.93
C ALA A 16 19.46 -15.93 -12.29
N GLY A 17 18.92 -16.11 -13.51
CA GLY A 17 18.65 -17.43 -14.08
C GLY A 17 17.67 -18.28 -13.26
N GLN A 18 16.75 -17.66 -12.53
CA GLN A 18 15.82 -18.39 -11.68
C GLN A 18 14.83 -19.22 -12.48
N GLU A 19 14.56 -20.43 -11.99
CA GLU A 19 13.46 -21.28 -12.41
C GLU A 19 12.59 -21.63 -11.20
N ALA A 20 11.30 -21.85 -11.45
CA ALA A 20 10.35 -22.30 -10.46
C ALA A 20 9.43 -23.38 -11.02
N THR A 21 8.80 -24.13 -10.12
CA THR A 21 7.70 -25.03 -10.41
C THR A 21 6.63 -24.87 -9.33
N VAL A 22 5.37 -25.12 -9.67
CA VAL A 22 4.25 -25.03 -8.74
C VAL A 22 3.80 -26.44 -8.35
N ARG A 23 3.83 -26.73 -7.05
CA ARG A 23 3.23 -27.96 -6.51
C ARG A 23 1.76 -27.72 -6.18
N THR A 24 0.89 -28.47 -6.83
CA THR A 24 -0.56 -28.46 -6.63
C THR A 24 -1.04 -29.78 -6.01
N GLY A 25 -2.34 -29.89 -5.70
CA GLY A 25 -2.94 -31.15 -5.28
C GLY A 25 -2.96 -32.24 -6.37
N HIS A 26 -2.75 -31.87 -7.64
CA HIS A 26 -2.77 -32.78 -8.78
C HIS A 26 -1.36 -33.16 -9.28
N GLY A 27 -0.31 -32.65 -8.65
CA GLY A 27 1.08 -32.86 -9.06
C GLY A 27 1.90 -31.59 -9.11
N THR A 28 3.13 -31.72 -9.62
CA THR A 28 4.09 -30.62 -9.78
C THR A 28 4.13 -30.22 -11.26
N THR A 29 4.10 -28.91 -11.55
CA THR A 29 4.20 -28.42 -12.94
C THR A 29 5.60 -28.61 -13.50
N ASP A 30 5.78 -28.41 -14.79
CA ASP A 30 7.12 -28.25 -15.36
C ASP A 30 7.81 -27.01 -14.80
N TRP A 31 9.13 -27.00 -14.95
CA TRP A 31 9.96 -25.83 -14.60
C TRP A 31 9.71 -24.70 -15.60
N PHE A 32 9.67 -23.47 -15.09
CA PHE A 32 9.57 -22.25 -15.89
C PHE A 32 10.49 -21.16 -15.35
N HIS A 33 10.99 -20.31 -16.25
CA HIS A 33 11.87 -19.20 -15.88
C HIS A 33 11.12 -18.07 -15.18
N LEU A 34 11.74 -17.52 -14.13
CA LEU A 34 11.28 -16.30 -13.47
C LEU A 34 12.01 -15.09 -14.05
N GLY A 35 11.25 -14.18 -14.67
CA GLY A 35 11.83 -12.97 -15.28
C GLY A 35 11.84 -11.75 -14.36
N LYS A 36 10.71 -11.45 -13.71
CA LYS A 36 10.55 -10.27 -12.84
C LYS A 36 9.85 -10.65 -11.56
N GLY A 37 10.30 -10.09 -10.43
CA GLY A 37 9.63 -10.24 -9.14
C GLY A 37 10.59 -10.54 -8.00
N LEU A 38 10.06 -10.44 -6.78
CA LEU A 38 10.74 -10.80 -5.56
C LEU A 38 10.20 -12.14 -5.06
N ARG A 39 11.06 -12.99 -4.47
CA ARG A 39 10.64 -14.29 -3.91
C ARG A 39 9.73 -14.06 -2.71
N GLN A 40 8.45 -14.42 -2.80
CA GLN A 40 7.55 -14.37 -1.65
C GLN A 40 8.02 -15.36 -0.58
N GLY A 41 7.95 -14.96 0.69
CA GLY A 41 8.41 -15.75 1.84
C GLY A 41 9.91 -15.64 2.16
N TYR A 42 10.72 -14.96 1.35
CA TYR A 42 12.12 -14.69 1.67
C TYR A 42 12.26 -13.48 2.61
N ARG A 43 13.12 -13.59 3.63
CA ARG A 43 13.33 -12.53 4.63
C ARG A 43 13.84 -11.21 4.05
N VAL A 44 14.57 -11.26 2.94
CA VAL A 44 15.19 -10.08 2.31
C VAL A 44 14.22 -9.40 1.34
N SER A 45 13.22 -10.11 0.81
CA SER A 45 12.29 -9.58 -0.19
C SER A 45 11.52 -8.34 0.26
N PRO A 46 10.99 -8.25 1.50
CA PRO A 46 10.34 -7.02 1.97
C PRO A 46 11.27 -5.81 1.97
N CYS A 47 12.54 -5.98 2.36
CA CYS A 47 13.52 -4.90 2.35
C CYS A 47 13.85 -4.45 0.92
N LEU A 48 14.00 -5.39 -0.01
CA LEU A 48 14.22 -5.08 -1.43
C LEU A 48 13.03 -4.37 -2.05
N PHE A 49 11.81 -4.80 -1.70
CA PHE A 49 10.59 -4.13 -2.15
C PHE A 49 10.55 -2.69 -1.66
N ASN A 50 10.80 -2.46 -0.36
CA ASN A 50 10.81 -1.10 0.20
C ASN A 50 11.89 -0.23 -0.45
N LEU A 51 13.09 -0.76 -0.69
CA LEU A 51 14.14 -0.02 -1.41
C LEU A 51 13.71 0.36 -2.82
N TYR A 52 13.03 -0.55 -3.53
CA TYR A 52 12.54 -0.32 -4.88
C TYR A 52 11.39 0.69 -4.92
N ALA A 53 10.42 0.55 -4.02
CA ALA A 53 9.32 1.50 -3.87
C ALA A 53 9.82 2.89 -3.49
N GLU A 54 10.81 2.99 -2.62
CA GLU A 54 11.44 4.26 -2.27
C GLU A 54 12.19 4.90 -3.45
N TYR A 55 12.89 4.10 -4.25
CA TYR A 55 13.51 4.59 -5.50
C TYR A 55 12.46 5.20 -6.44
N ILE A 56 11.33 4.51 -6.64
CA ILE A 56 10.22 5.03 -7.47
C ILE A 56 9.71 6.34 -6.89
N MET A 57 9.38 6.37 -5.60
CA MET A 57 8.78 7.55 -4.97
C MET A 57 9.70 8.76 -5.00
N ARG A 58 11.01 8.60 -4.84
CA ARG A 58 11.97 9.70 -4.97
C ARG A 58 12.02 10.29 -6.37
N ASN A 59 11.82 9.46 -7.39
CA ASN A 59 11.82 9.92 -8.78
C ASN A 59 10.52 10.62 -9.18
N THR A 60 9.44 10.46 -8.41
CA THR A 60 8.16 11.14 -8.70
C THR A 60 8.18 12.65 -8.47
N GLY A 61 9.17 13.17 -7.75
CA GLY A 61 9.24 14.58 -7.36
C GLY A 61 8.09 15.00 -6.43
N LEU A 62 7.62 14.06 -5.60
CA LEU A 62 6.54 14.29 -4.63
C LEU A 62 7.01 15.06 -3.41
N GLU A 63 8.29 14.96 -3.01
CA GLU A 63 8.82 15.67 -1.84
C GLU A 63 8.89 17.19 -2.08
N GLU A 64 9.15 17.60 -3.33
CA GLU A 64 9.20 18.99 -3.75
C GLU A 64 7.83 19.54 -4.16
N ALA A 65 6.80 18.68 -4.25
CA ALA A 65 5.46 19.11 -4.63
C ALA A 65 4.82 19.95 -3.52
N GLN A 66 4.23 21.09 -3.90
CA GLN A 66 3.42 21.89 -2.99
C GLN A 66 2.06 21.24 -2.68
N ALA A 67 1.62 20.32 -3.54
CA ALA A 67 0.41 19.52 -3.36
C ALA A 67 0.53 18.58 -2.16
N GLY A 68 -0.53 18.51 -1.34
CA GLY A 68 -0.58 17.70 -0.13
C GLY A 68 -1.51 18.31 0.92
N ILE A 69 -1.50 17.74 2.12
CA ILE A 69 -2.21 18.27 3.30
C ILE A 69 -1.18 18.79 4.29
N LYS A 70 -1.35 20.02 4.78
CA LYS A 70 -0.48 20.59 5.80
C LYS A 70 -0.85 20.11 7.20
N ILE A 71 0.05 19.36 7.83
CA ILE A 71 -0.10 18.89 9.21
C ILE A 71 1.12 19.35 10.02
N ALA A 72 0.88 20.11 11.09
CA ALA A 72 1.93 20.65 11.96
C ALA A 72 3.08 21.35 11.20
N GLY A 73 2.74 22.12 10.16
CA GLY A 73 3.72 22.85 9.33
C GLY A 73 4.48 21.99 8.31
N ARG A 74 4.17 20.69 8.19
CA ARG A 74 4.73 19.80 7.18
C ARG A 74 3.70 19.47 6.12
N ASN A 75 4.13 19.40 4.87
CA ASN A 75 3.27 18.93 3.79
C ASN A 75 3.30 17.40 3.74
N ILE A 76 2.14 16.76 3.80
CA ILE A 76 1.98 15.31 3.73
C ILE A 76 1.10 14.98 2.53
N ASN A 77 1.66 14.31 1.53
CA ASN A 77 0.95 13.96 0.30
C ASN A 77 0.86 12.46 0.03
N ASN A 78 1.59 11.64 0.78
CA ASN A 78 1.52 10.19 0.65
C ASN A 78 1.69 9.46 2.00
N LEU A 79 0.99 8.34 2.13
CA LEU A 79 1.21 7.31 3.14
C LEU A 79 1.42 5.98 2.44
N ARG A 80 2.37 5.18 2.91
CA ARG A 80 2.80 3.96 2.20
C ARG A 80 2.93 2.80 3.18
N TYR A 81 2.34 1.67 2.82
CA TYR A 81 2.50 0.40 3.52
C TYR A 81 2.57 -0.74 2.52
N ALA A 82 3.75 -1.36 2.38
CA ALA A 82 4.00 -2.32 1.31
C ALA A 82 3.56 -1.75 -0.06
N ASP A 83 2.74 -2.48 -0.81
CA ASP A 83 2.21 -2.04 -2.11
C ASP A 83 1.03 -1.05 -2.00
N ASP A 84 0.42 -0.91 -0.82
CA ASP A 84 -0.64 0.07 -0.60
C ASP A 84 -0.05 1.48 -0.47
N THR A 85 -0.48 2.38 -1.35
CA THR A 85 -0.11 3.80 -1.32
C THR A 85 -1.37 4.65 -1.28
N THR A 86 -1.47 5.54 -0.29
CA THR A 86 -2.52 6.55 -0.18
C THR A 86 -1.94 7.89 -0.57
N LEU A 87 -2.58 8.58 -1.52
CA LEU A 87 -2.24 9.95 -1.90
C LEU A 87 -3.28 10.91 -1.34
N MET A 88 -2.83 12.10 -0.95
CA MET A 88 -3.68 13.11 -0.32
C MET A 88 -3.32 14.50 -0.86
N ALA A 89 -4.33 15.33 -1.08
CA ALA A 89 -4.17 16.73 -1.47
C ALA A 89 -5.42 17.54 -1.07
N GLU A 90 -5.32 18.87 -1.14
CA GLU A 90 -6.43 19.78 -0.80
C GLU A 90 -7.42 19.98 -1.96
N SER A 91 -7.03 19.63 -3.20
CA SER A 91 -7.89 19.73 -4.39
C SER A 91 -7.87 18.48 -5.27
N GLU A 92 -8.91 18.31 -6.09
CA GLU A 92 -9.03 17.21 -7.04
C GLU A 92 -7.90 17.26 -8.09
N GLU A 93 -7.55 18.47 -8.55
CA GLU A 93 -6.51 18.73 -9.54
C GLU A 93 -5.13 18.34 -9.03
N GLU A 94 -4.80 18.70 -7.79
CA GLU A 94 -3.55 18.31 -7.14
C GLU A 94 -3.47 16.81 -6.95
N LEU A 95 -4.53 16.17 -6.48
CA LEU A 95 -4.56 14.72 -6.28
C LEU A 95 -4.41 13.98 -7.62
N LYS A 96 -5.04 14.47 -8.71
CA LYS A 96 -4.82 13.97 -10.08
C LYS A 96 -3.36 14.08 -10.50
N SER A 97 -2.73 15.22 -10.25
CA SER A 97 -1.32 15.43 -10.58
C SER A 97 -0.40 14.45 -9.85
N LEU A 98 -0.59 14.29 -8.53
CA LEU A 98 0.17 13.33 -7.72
C LEU A 98 0.02 11.89 -8.23
N LEU A 99 -1.22 11.49 -8.50
CA LEU A 99 -1.53 10.14 -8.98
C LEU A 99 -0.88 9.83 -10.33
N MET A 100 -0.89 10.80 -11.25
CA MET A 100 -0.28 10.64 -12.58
C MET A 100 1.24 10.49 -12.49
N LYS A 101 1.91 11.29 -11.65
CA LYS A 101 3.36 11.16 -11.39
C LYS A 101 3.72 9.79 -10.84
N VAL A 102 3.01 9.34 -9.79
CA VAL A 102 3.25 8.02 -9.17
C VAL A 102 3.06 6.90 -10.17
N LYS A 103 1.99 6.99 -10.97
CA LYS A 103 1.68 5.99 -11.99
C LYS A 103 2.74 5.92 -13.09
N GLU A 104 3.20 7.06 -13.61
CA GLU A 104 4.22 7.13 -14.66
C GLU A 104 5.55 6.53 -14.18
N GLU A 105 6.04 6.97 -13.02
CA GLU A 105 7.28 6.42 -12.46
C GLU A 105 7.17 4.94 -12.09
N SER A 106 6.00 4.52 -11.59
CA SER A 106 5.74 3.10 -11.33
C SER A 106 5.79 2.28 -12.63
N GLN A 107 5.21 2.79 -13.73
CA GLN A 107 5.25 2.13 -15.03
C GLN A 107 6.67 2.05 -15.60
N ASN A 108 7.45 3.11 -15.48
CA ASN A 108 8.86 3.15 -15.85
C ASN A 108 9.68 2.09 -15.07
N ALA A 109 9.32 1.86 -13.81
CA ALA A 109 9.87 0.82 -12.96
C ALA A 109 9.20 -0.57 -13.15
N GLY A 110 8.33 -0.75 -14.14
CA GLY A 110 7.70 -2.04 -14.45
C GLY A 110 6.63 -2.49 -13.46
N LEU A 111 6.09 -1.59 -12.64
CA LEU A 111 4.90 -1.79 -11.81
C LEU A 111 3.65 -1.24 -12.52
N LYS A 112 2.47 -1.79 -12.21
CA LYS A 112 1.21 -1.35 -12.78
C LYS A 112 0.23 -1.00 -11.66
N LEU A 113 -0.36 0.20 -11.74
CA LEU A 113 -1.45 0.60 -10.86
C LEU A 113 -2.68 -0.31 -11.09
N ASN A 114 -3.24 -0.84 -10.01
CA ASN A 114 -4.49 -1.59 -10.06
C ASN A 114 -5.68 -0.63 -9.94
N ILE A 115 -6.22 -0.19 -11.07
CA ILE A 115 -7.32 0.79 -11.13
C ILE A 115 -8.57 0.25 -10.42
N GLN A 116 -8.89 -1.04 -10.60
CA GLN A 116 -10.07 -1.67 -9.98
C GLN A 116 -10.03 -1.65 -8.44
N LYS A 117 -8.82 -1.77 -7.87
CA LYS A 117 -8.60 -1.67 -6.41
C LYS A 117 -8.44 -0.23 -5.92
N THR A 118 -8.12 0.70 -6.81
CA THR A 118 -7.94 2.12 -6.45
C THR A 118 -9.29 2.75 -6.16
N LYS A 119 -9.39 3.44 -5.02
CA LYS A 119 -10.59 4.17 -4.59
C LYS A 119 -10.26 5.63 -4.38
N ILE A 120 -11.25 6.49 -4.57
CA ILE A 120 -11.16 7.92 -4.24
C ILE A 120 -12.22 8.24 -3.18
N MET A 121 -11.84 9.07 -2.23
CA MET A 121 -12.70 9.58 -1.17
C MET A 121 -12.39 11.05 -0.98
N ALA A 122 -13.42 11.88 -0.78
CA ALA A 122 -13.27 13.29 -0.42
C ALA A 122 -14.43 13.72 0.46
N SER A 123 -14.21 14.79 1.22
CA SER A 123 -15.22 15.41 2.08
C SER A 123 -16.23 16.25 1.29
N SER A 124 -15.90 16.65 0.06
CA SER A 124 -16.79 17.36 -0.86
C SER A 124 -17.23 16.46 -2.02
N PRO A 125 -18.35 16.76 -2.71
CA PRO A 125 -18.73 16.06 -3.93
C PRO A 125 -17.58 16.08 -4.95
N ILE A 126 -17.23 14.91 -5.46
CA ILE A 126 -16.20 14.74 -6.49
C ILE A 126 -16.90 14.52 -7.82
N THR A 127 -16.33 15.08 -8.89
CA THR A 127 -16.75 14.72 -10.24
C THR A 127 -16.31 13.30 -10.60
N SER A 128 -16.88 12.73 -11.67
CA SER A 128 -16.45 11.40 -12.11
C SER A 128 -14.97 11.40 -12.48
N TRP A 129 -14.20 10.53 -11.85
CA TRP A 129 -12.76 10.43 -12.06
C TRP A 129 -12.44 9.29 -13.02
N GLN A 130 -11.70 9.58 -14.09
CA GLN A 130 -11.23 8.58 -15.04
C GLN A 130 -9.71 8.58 -15.16
N ILE A 131 -9.13 7.38 -15.27
CA ILE A 131 -7.71 7.15 -15.56
C ILE A 131 -7.65 6.29 -16.82
N HIS A 132 -7.16 6.84 -17.93
CA HIS A 132 -7.15 6.15 -19.25
C HIS A 132 -8.52 5.61 -19.69
N GLY A 133 -9.60 6.33 -19.38
CA GLY A 133 -10.96 5.92 -19.72
C GLY A 133 -11.56 4.87 -18.79
N GLU A 134 -10.80 4.36 -17.82
CA GLU A 134 -11.35 3.54 -16.72
C GLU A 134 -11.81 4.46 -15.59
N THR A 135 -13.08 4.35 -15.20
CA THR A 135 -13.65 5.08 -14.06
C THR A 135 -13.10 4.52 -12.76
N VAL A 136 -12.56 5.40 -11.91
CA VAL A 136 -12.12 5.06 -10.56
C VAL A 136 -13.32 5.15 -9.62
N GLU A 137 -13.49 4.15 -8.76
CA GLU A 137 -14.61 4.11 -7.82
C GLU A 137 -14.46 5.20 -6.75
N THR A 138 -15.52 6.00 -6.59
CA THR A 138 -15.64 6.97 -5.49
C THR A 138 -16.40 6.32 -4.34
N VAL A 139 -15.86 6.41 -3.12
CA VAL A 139 -16.40 5.77 -1.93
C VAL A 139 -16.67 6.79 -0.82
N ALA A 140 -17.70 6.52 -0.01
CA ALA A 140 -18.00 7.30 1.19
C ALA A 140 -17.25 6.80 2.43
N ASP A 141 -16.75 5.55 2.40
CA ASP A 141 -15.92 4.98 3.43
C ASP A 141 -14.94 3.95 2.88
N PHE A 142 -13.82 3.75 3.59
CA PHE A 142 -12.76 2.84 3.19
C PHE A 142 -12.06 2.21 4.40
N ILE A 143 -11.57 0.97 4.27
CA ILE A 143 -10.72 0.34 5.29
C ILE A 143 -9.26 0.58 4.93
N LEU A 144 -8.62 1.55 5.61
CA LEU A 144 -7.19 1.84 5.45
C LEU A 144 -6.41 1.30 6.65
N GLY A 145 -5.40 0.46 6.41
CA GLY A 145 -4.56 -0.08 7.48
C GLY A 145 -5.34 -0.86 8.56
N GLY A 146 -6.51 -1.40 8.22
CA GLY A 146 -7.41 -2.10 9.15
C GLY A 146 -8.43 -1.21 9.87
N SER A 147 -8.33 0.12 9.74
CA SER A 147 -9.24 1.10 10.33
C SER A 147 -10.24 1.63 9.29
N LYS A 148 -11.52 1.73 9.67
CA LYS A 148 -12.54 2.37 8.82
C LYS A 148 -12.40 3.89 8.90
N ILE A 149 -12.29 4.52 7.74
CA ILE A 149 -12.29 5.97 7.55
C ILE A 149 -13.52 6.33 6.74
N THR A 150 -14.21 7.40 7.12
CA THR A 150 -15.41 7.91 6.44
C THR A 150 -15.16 9.31 5.89
N ALA A 151 -15.83 9.65 4.80
CA ALA A 151 -15.68 10.94 4.12
C ALA A 151 -16.11 12.14 4.99
N ASP A 152 -17.02 11.93 5.93
CA ASP A 152 -17.49 12.92 6.90
C ASP A 152 -16.58 13.03 8.15
N GLY A 153 -15.56 12.18 8.28
CA GLY A 153 -14.68 12.12 9.43
C GLY A 153 -15.30 11.53 10.70
N ASP A 154 -16.51 10.96 10.65
CA ASP A 154 -17.13 10.35 11.82
C ASP A 154 -16.46 9.02 12.24
N CYS A 155 -15.67 9.11 13.30
CA CYS A 155 -14.99 7.98 13.91
C CYS A 155 -15.95 6.99 14.62
N SER A 156 -17.23 7.34 14.85
CA SER A 156 -18.20 6.49 15.57
C SER A 156 -18.43 5.15 14.86
N HIS A 157 -18.36 5.13 13.53
CA HIS A 157 -18.51 3.92 12.73
C HIS A 157 -17.38 2.92 12.97
N GLU A 158 -16.14 3.39 13.10
CA GLU A 158 -15.00 2.52 13.40
C GLU A 158 -15.02 2.02 14.85
N ILE A 159 -15.40 2.87 15.81
CA ILE A 159 -15.57 2.45 17.22
C ILE A 159 -16.58 1.30 17.31
N LYS A 160 -17.75 1.47 16.67
CA LYS A 160 -18.79 0.43 16.61
C LYS A 160 -18.26 -0.84 15.95
N ARG A 161 -17.56 -0.73 14.82
CA ARG A 161 -16.96 -1.87 14.11
C ARG A 161 -15.98 -2.64 15.00
N ARG A 162 -15.05 -1.96 15.68
CA ARG A 162 -14.08 -2.60 16.59
C ARG A 162 -14.75 -3.22 17.82
N SER A 163 -15.76 -2.56 18.39
CA SER A 163 -16.54 -3.12 19.51
C SER A 163 -17.20 -4.45 19.14
N LEU A 164 -17.75 -4.56 17.93
CA LEU A 164 -18.35 -5.80 17.42
C LEU A 164 -17.30 -6.88 17.15
N LEU A 165 -16.14 -6.53 16.60
CA LEU A 165 -15.03 -7.48 16.39
C LEU A 165 -14.52 -8.08 17.71
N GLY A 166 -14.48 -7.29 18.78
CA GLY A 166 -14.06 -7.72 20.12
C GLY A 166 -15.04 -8.66 20.84
N ARG A 167 -16.29 -8.79 20.36
CA ARG A 167 -17.34 -9.61 21.00
C ARG A 167 -17.34 -11.09 20.60
N LYS A 168 -16.38 -11.56 19.81
CA LYS A 168 -16.30 -13.00 19.47
C LYS A 168 -15.96 -13.84 20.72
N PRO A 169 -16.77 -14.85 21.09
CA PRO A 169 -16.51 -15.69 22.26
C PRO A 169 -15.38 -16.67 21.93
N ALA A 170 -14.15 -16.28 22.24
CA ALA A 170 -13.03 -17.20 22.23
C ALA A 170 -12.31 -17.11 23.56
N LYS A 171 -11.91 -18.27 24.09
CA LYS A 171 -11.16 -18.47 25.34
C LYS A 171 -10.24 -17.28 25.63
N VAL A 172 -10.22 -16.78 26.87
CA VAL A 172 -9.47 -15.57 27.33
C VAL A 172 -8.03 -15.47 26.76
N HIS A 173 -7.37 -16.61 26.52
CA HIS A 173 -6.06 -16.67 25.85
C HIS A 173 -6.08 -16.19 24.39
N LEU A 174 -7.10 -16.51 23.62
CA LEU A 174 -7.29 -16.06 22.24
C LEU A 174 -7.63 -14.57 22.17
N VAL A 175 -8.41 -14.07 23.12
CA VAL A 175 -8.67 -12.62 23.28
C VAL A 175 -7.36 -11.89 23.61
N LYS A 176 -6.56 -12.43 24.53
CA LYS A 176 -5.25 -11.84 24.84
C LYS A 176 -4.27 -11.87 23.67
N ALA A 177 -4.27 -12.95 22.89
CA ALA A 177 -3.32 -13.14 21.78
C ALA A 177 -3.73 -12.46 20.46
N MET A 178 -5.04 -12.29 20.21
CA MET A 178 -5.54 -11.75 18.94
C MET A 178 -6.30 -10.44 19.09
N VAL A 179 -7.06 -10.25 20.16
CA VAL A 179 -7.90 -9.05 20.31
C VAL A 179 -7.10 -7.90 20.91
N PHE A 180 -6.31 -8.12 21.97
CA PHE A 180 -5.51 -7.01 22.53
C PHE A 180 -4.48 -6.43 21.56
N PRO A 181 -3.72 -7.21 20.78
CA PRO A 181 -2.83 -6.64 19.78
C PRO A 181 -3.57 -5.84 18.70
N VAL A 182 -4.73 -6.33 18.23
CA VAL A 182 -5.55 -5.63 17.22
C VAL A 182 -6.18 -4.35 17.79
N VAL A 183 -6.61 -4.36 19.05
CA VAL A 183 -7.17 -3.20 19.75
C VAL A 183 -6.07 -2.18 20.03
N MET A 184 -4.92 -2.59 20.54
CA MET A 184 -3.78 -1.71 20.83
C MET A 184 -3.18 -1.09 19.57
N TYR A 185 -3.04 -1.85 18.48
CA TYR A 185 -2.68 -1.31 17.16
C TYR A 185 -3.72 -0.30 16.65
N GLY A 186 -4.98 -0.49 17.02
CA GLY A 186 -6.03 0.52 16.84
C GLY A 186 -5.76 1.81 17.57
N CYS A 187 -5.44 1.72 18.86
CA CYS A 187 -5.18 2.90 19.68
C CYS A 187 -3.96 3.70 19.18
N GLU A 188 -2.96 3.05 18.58
CA GLU A 188 -1.82 3.75 17.93
C GLU A 188 -2.23 4.55 16.69
N SER A 189 -3.35 4.22 16.05
CA SER A 189 -3.90 5.01 14.93
C SER A 189 -4.79 6.17 15.38
N TRP A 190 -4.99 6.34 16.70
CA TRP A 190 -5.92 7.28 17.33
C TRP A 190 -5.17 8.17 18.33
N THR A 191 -4.42 9.14 17.83
CA THR A 191 -3.94 10.33 18.54
C THR A 191 -3.91 11.49 17.58
#